data_AF-A0A0N4YKY0-F1
#
_entry.id   AF-A0A0N4YKY0-F1
#
_cell.length_a   1.000
_cell.length_b   1.000
_cell.length_c   1.000
_cell.angle_alpha   90.00
_cell.angle_beta   90.00
_cell.angle_gamma   90.00
#
_symmetry.space_group_name_H-M   'P 1'
#
loop_
_entity.id
_entity.type
_entity.pdbx_description
1 polymer ?
#
loop_
_entity_poly.entity_id
_entity_poly.type
_entity_poly.pdbx_seq_one_letter_code
_entity_poly.pdbx_strand_id
1 'polypeptide(L)'
;MCSCTTPTSVGSTLNKLCVLLPIEPPSRTSWTKDFDPVVDIARKLHINDRTVRKIVAPYRQRGHHQPLPKPGRPRTVNVPGIRKIIKKRIKRNDQVSLNTIASDLNTT
;
A
#
# COMPACT_ATOMS: atom_id res chain seq x y z
N MET A 1 11.40 -34.94 41.78
CA MET A 1 10.25 -35.49 42.52
C MET A 1 8.97 -34.96 41.87
N CYS A 2 7.90 -35.75 41.96
CA CYS A 2 6.56 -35.58 41.38
C CYS A 2 6.36 -36.16 39.97
N SER A 3 5.82 -37.38 40.02
CA SER A 3 5.40 -38.32 38.98
C SER A 3 3.99 -38.01 38.45
N CYS A 4 3.49 -38.94 37.62
CA CYS A 4 2.08 -39.32 37.35
C CYS A 4 1.42 -38.65 36.11
N THR A 5 0.70 -39.32 35.20
CA THR A 5 0.43 -40.74 34.88
C THR A 5 -0.16 -40.76 33.47
N THR A 6 0.21 -41.74 32.64
CA THR A 6 -0.46 -42.05 31.36
C THR A 6 -1.74 -42.84 31.60
N PRO A 7 -2.85 -42.57 30.88
CA PRO A 7 -3.87 -43.58 30.65
C PRO A 7 -3.73 -44.20 29.26
N THR A 8 -3.65 -45.53 29.25
CA THR A 8 -3.60 -46.42 28.09
C THR A 8 -5.02 -46.86 27.71
N SER A 9 -5.28 -46.90 26.39
CA SER A 9 -6.20 -47.82 25.68
C SER A 9 -7.71 -47.67 25.88
N VAL A 10 -8.46 -47.41 24.80
CA VAL A 10 -9.11 -48.44 23.95
C VAL A 10 -9.76 -47.76 22.74
N GLY A 11 -9.83 -48.50 21.63
CA GLY A 11 -10.08 -47.96 20.30
C GLY A 11 -11.51 -47.57 19.96
N SER A 12 -11.62 -46.83 18.87
CA SER A 12 -12.76 -46.93 17.96
C SER A 12 -12.25 -46.68 16.54
N THR A 13 -12.35 -47.74 15.75
CA THR A 13 -12.24 -47.79 14.30
C THR A 13 -13.15 -46.73 13.69
N LEU A 14 -12.60 -45.90 12.79
CA LEU A 14 -13.20 -45.42 11.54
C LEU A 14 -12.55 -44.09 11.13
N ASN A 15 -11.59 -44.18 10.21
CA ASN A 15 -11.60 -43.48 8.93
C ASN A 15 -10.20 -43.59 8.32
N LYS A 16 -10.04 -44.66 7.54
CA LYS A 16 -9.07 -44.72 6.45
C LYS A 16 -9.35 -43.54 5.52
N LEU A 17 -8.26 -42.95 5.01
CA LEU A 17 -8.17 -41.85 4.04
C LEU A 17 -8.14 -40.44 4.63
N CYS A 18 -6.99 -40.08 5.19
CA CYS A 18 -6.48 -38.72 5.02
C CYS A 18 -5.10 -38.85 4.37
N VAL A 19 -5.09 -38.92 3.05
CA VAL A 19 -3.87 -38.83 2.26
C VAL A 19 -3.33 -37.42 2.49
N LEU A 20 -2.31 -37.31 3.33
CA LEU A 20 -1.44 -36.14 3.42
C LEU A 20 -0.71 -36.02 2.08
N LEU A 21 -1.36 -35.40 1.10
CA LEU A 21 -0.63 -34.76 0.02
C LEU A 21 -0.07 -33.45 0.58
N PRO A 22 1.25 -33.29 0.70
CA PRO A 22 1.82 -31.97 0.94
C PRO A 22 1.48 -31.10 -0.27
N ILE A 23 0.61 -30.11 -0.07
CA ILE A 23 0.44 -29.02 -1.03
C ILE A 23 1.73 -28.22 -0.93
N GLU A 24 2.71 -28.55 -1.77
CA GLU A 24 3.84 -27.67 -2.01
C GLU A 24 3.26 -26.34 -2.53
N PRO A 25 3.51 -25.20 -1.85
CA PRO A 25 3.16 -23.91 -2.43
C PRO A 25 3.99 -23.76 -3.71
N PRO A 26 3.39 -23.46 -4.88
CA PRO A 26 4.14 -23.37 -6.12
C PRO A 26 5.27 -22.35 -5.94
N SER A 27 6.48 -22.83 -6.18
CA SER A 27 7.70 -22.07 -6.07
C SER A 27 7.63 -20.87 -7.03
N ARG A 28 8.01 -19.73 -6.47
CA ARG A 28 8.06 -18.42 -7.11
C ARG A 28 9.06 -18.45 -8.26
N THR A 29 8.64 -18.84 -9.48
CA THR A 29 9.11 -18.40 -10.82
C THR A 29 8.80 -19.46 -11.89
N SER A 30 7.57 -19.49 -12.42
CA SER A 30 7.25 -19.92 -13.79
C SER A 30 5.75 -19.79 -14.01
N TRP A 31 5.26 -18.56 -14.17
CA TRP A 31 3.93 -18.40 -14.74
C TRP A 31 4.06 -18.69 -16.25
N THR A 32 3.23 -19.62 -16.71
CA THR A 32 3.13 -20.10 -18.08
C THR A 32 3.10 -18.93 -19.07
N LYS A 33 3.70 -19.12 -20.25
CA LYS A 33 3.69 -18.13 -21.35
C LYS A 33 2.27 -17.79 -21.87
N ASP A 34 1.24 -18.42 -21.32
CA ASP A 34 -0.10 -18.50 -21.92
C ASP A 34 -1.19 -17.75 -21.13
N PHE A 35 -0.92 -17.30 -19.89
CA PHE A 35 -1.92 -16.60 -19.06
C PHE A 35 -1.39 -15.29 -18.49
N ASP A 36 -1.68 -14.20 -19.19
CA ASP A 36 -1.49 -12.84 -18.67
C ASP A 36 -2.79 -12.37 -17.98
N PRO A 37 -2.88 -12.42 -16.63
CA PRO A 37 -4.10 -12.06 -15.92
C PRO A 37 -4.54 -10.61 -16.20
N VAL A 38 -3.59 -9.73 -16.53
CA VAL A 38 -3.86 -8.33 -16.88
C VAL A 38 -4.65 -8.22 -18.18
N VAL A 39 -4.25 -8.99 -19.20
CA VAL A 39 -4.89 -8.98 -20.52
C VAL A 39 -6.29 -9.57 -20.43
N ASP A 40 -6.44 -10.64 -19.64
CA ASP A 40 -7.73 -11.30 -19.46
C ASP A 40 -8.72 -10.45 -18.67
N ILE A 41 -8.26 -9.79 -17.61
CA ILE A 41 -9.07 -8.83 -16.85
C ILE A 41 -9.47 -7.65 -17.75
N ALA A 42 -8.54 -7.13 -18.55
CA ALA A 42 -8.82 -6.04 -19.50
C ALA A 42 -9.91 -6.43 -20.52
N ARG A 43 -9.82 -7.64 -21.09
CA ARG A 43 -10.82 -8.18 -22.03
C ARG A 43 -12.19 -8.37 -21.39
N LYS A 44 -12.24 -8.95 -20.18
CA LYS A 44 -13.50 -9.23 -19.45
C LYS A 44 -14.21 -7.97 -18.97
N LEU A 45 -13.45 -6.98 -18.48
CA LEU A 45 -14.00 -5.74 -17.93
C LEU A 45 -14.14 -4.63 -18.97
N HIS A 46 -13.66 -4.84 -20.20
CA HIS A 46 -13.58 -3.81 -21.25
C HIS A 46 -12.85 -2.54 -20.80
N ILE A 47 -11.79 -2.71 -20.01
CA ILE A 47 -10.96 -1.62 -19.48
C ILE A 47 -9.58 -1.71 -20.13
N ASN A 48 -8.97 -0.56 -20.42
CA ASN A 48 -7.61 -0.48 -20.97
C ASN A 48 -6.60 -1.26 -20.08
N ASP A 49 -5.72 -2.04 -20.71
CA ASP A 49 -4.70 -2.85 -20.03
C ASP A 49 -3.80 -1.99 -19.13
N ARG A 50 -3.51 -0.76 -19.56
CA ARG A 50 -2.77 0.24 -18.78
C ARG A 50 -3.45 0.56 -17.44
N THR A 51 -4.77 0.62 -17.42
CA THR A 51 -5.55 0.90 -16.20
C THR A 51 -5.53 -0.31 -15.27
N VAL A 52 -5.66 -1.53 -15.83
CA VAL A 52 -5.55 -2.77 -15.06
C VAL A 52 -4.17 -2.86 -14.39
N ARG A 53 -3.08 -2.59 -15.11
CA ARG A 53 -1.72 -2.56 -14.54
C ARG A 53 -1.58 -1.52 -13.42
N LYS A 54 -2.16 -0.32 -13.61
CA LYS A 54 -2.15 0.75 -12.60
C LYS A 54 -2.90 0.39 -11.31
N ILE A 55 -3.88 -0.51 -11.37
CA ILE A 55 -4.65 -0.97 -10.21
C ILE A 55 -3.94 -2.18 -9.56
N VAL A 56 -3.53 -3.15 -10.36
CA VAL A 56 -2.92 -4.40 -9.87
C VAL A 56 -1.57 -4.14 -9.20
N ALA A 57 -0.74 -3.24 -9.71
CA ALA A 57 0.57 -2.97 -9.13
C ALA A 57 0.49 -2.42 -7.69
N PRO A 58 -0.28 -1.35 -7.39
CA PRO A 58 -0.49 -0.89 -6.02
C PRO A 58 -1.20 -1.94 -5.14
N TYR A 59 -2.16 -2.69 -5.69
CA TYR A 59 -2.87 -3.72 -4.95
C TYR A 59 -1.93 -4.83 -4.45
N ARG A 60 -1.00 -5.28 -5.29
CA ARG A 60 0.04 -6.25 -4.90
C ARG A 60 1.04 -5.71 -3.88
N GLN A 61 1.34 -4.41 -3.94
CA GLN A 61 2.30 -3.76 -3.05
C GLN A 61 1.71 -3.43 -1.66
N ARG A 62 0.46 -2.99 -1.61
CA ARG A 62 -0.19 -2.41 -0.41
C ARG A 62 -1.33 -3.26 0.15
N GLY A 63 -1.87 -4.19 -0.64
CA GLY A 63 -3.02 -5.01 -0.27
C GLY A 63 -4.39 -4.32 -0.42
N HIS A 64 -4.43 -3.05 -0.85
CA HIS A 64 -5.68 -2.30 -1.04
C HIS A 64 -5.70 -1.49 -2.34
N HIS A 65 -6.89 -1.23 -2.85
CA HIS A 65 -7.12 -0.49 -4.10
C HIS A 65 -7.38 1.02 -3.89
N GLN A 66 -7.48 1.47 -2.62
CA GLN A 66 -7.76 2.88 -2.33
C GLN A 66 -6.68 3.79 -2.97
N PRO A 67 -7.10 4.86 -3.67
CA PRO A 67 -6.19 5.80 -4.28
C PRO A 67 -5.40 6.52 -3.19
N LEU A 68 -4.11 6.76 -3.45
CA LEU A 68 -3.31 7.54 -2.53
C LEU A 68 -3.78 8.99 -2.52
N PRO A 69 -3.79 9.66 -1.35
CA PRO A 69 -3.93 11.10 -1.32
C PRO A 69 -2.80 11.68 -2.17
N LYS A 70 -3.17 12.47 -3.19
CA LYS A 70 -2.18 13.14 -4.02
C LYS A 70 -1.42 14.11 -3.12
N PRO A 71 -0.07 14.08 -3.11
CA PRO A 71 0.67 15.09 -2.37
C PRO A 71 0.32 16.46 -2.96
N GLY A 72 -0.19 17.35 -2.11
CA GLY A 72 -0.43 18.74 -2.48
C GLY A 72 0.88 19.50 -2.67
N ARG A 73 0.80 20.76 -3.10
CA ARG A 73 1.97 21.63 -3.14
C ARG A 73 2.39 21.96 -1.70
N PRO A 74 3.65 21.69 -1.30
CA PRO A 74 4.12 22.05 0.04
C PRO A 74 4.05 23.56 0.27
N ARG A 75 3.47 23.97 1.39
CA ARG A 75 3.34 25.38 1.82
C ARG A 75 4.18 25.72 3.06
N THR A 76 5.15 24.89 3.41
CA THR A 76 6.06 25.17 4.53
C THR A 76 7.01 26.32 4.21
N VAL A 77 7.41 27.08 5.23
CA VAL A 77 8.37 28.20 5.13
C VAL A 77 9.73 27.77 4.55
N ASN A 78 10.11 26.50 4.68
CA ASN A 78 11.36 25.97 4.12
C ASN A 78 11.37 25.97 2.57
N VAL A 79 10.21 25.98 1.92
CA VAL A 79 10.11 25.93 0.46
C VAL A 79 10.70 27.21 -0.16
N PRO A 80 11.64 27.13 -1.12
CA PRO A 80 12.31 28.29 -1.70
C PRO A 80 11.33 29.34 -2.28
N GLY A 81 10.22 28.89 -2.86
CA GLY A 81 9.17 29.78 -3.38
C GLY A 81 8.54 30.65 -2.29
N ILE A 82 8.21 30.05 -1.15
CA ILE A 82 7.64 30.76 0.00
C ILE A 82 8.67 31.75 0.58
N ARG A 83 9.94 31.33 0.74
CA ARG A 83 11.02 32.22 1.20
C ARG A 83 11.18 33.45 0.30
N LYS A 84 11.15 33.27 -1.02
CA LYS A 84 11.22 34.38 -2.00
C LYS A 84 10.03 35.33 -1.82
N ILE A 85 8.83 34.80 -1.60
CA ILE A 85 7.63 35.62 -1.39
C ILE A 85 7.73 36.41 -0.08
N ILE A 86 8.15 35.78 1.02
CA ILE A 86 8.35 36.43 2.32
C ILE A 86 9.37 37.57 2.20
N LYS A 87 10.55 37.30 1.62
CA LYS A 87 11.58 38.33 1.38
C LYS A 87 11.06 39.50 0.55
N LYS A 88 10.27 39.22 -0.49
CA LYS A 88 9.64 40.26 -1.31
C LYS A 88 8.57 41.05 -0.56
N ARG A 89 7.84 40.44 0.38
CA ARG A 89 6.84 41.14 1.20
C ARG A 89 7.53 42.08 2.19
N ILE A 90 8.55 41.59 2.91
CA ILE A 90 9.37 42.39 3.82
C ILE A 90 10.01 43.57 3.08
N LYS A 91 10.59 43.34 1.88
CA LYS A 91 11.18 44.42 1.08
C LYS A 91 10.17 45.48 0.62
N ARG A 92 8.91 45.10 0.40
CA ARG A 92 7.85 46.01 -0.08
C ARG A 92 7.21 46.80 1.06
N ASN A 93 7.06 46.18 2.23
CA ASN A 93 6.51 46.79 3.42
C ASN A 93 7.14 46.12 4.66
N ASP A 94 8.07 46.84 5.30
CA ASP A 94 8.84 46.39 6.45
C ASP A 94 8.11 46.58 7.79
N GLN A 95 7.02 47.35 7.79
CA GLN A 95 6.19 47.61 8.97
C GLN A 95 5.25 46.45 9.32
N VAL A 96 5.15 45.43 8.46
CA VAL A 96 4.24 44.30 8.66
C VAL A 96 4.90 43.23 9.50
N SER A 97 4.19 42.76 10.53
CA SER A 97 4.65 41.64 11.35
C SER A 97 4.79 40.35 10.53
N LEU A 98 5.76 39.51 10.89
CA LEU A 98 5.94 38.20 10.24
C LEU A 98 4.73 37.29 10.41
N ASN A 99 4.00 37.42 11.52
CA ASN A 99 2.80 36.62 11.80
C ASN A 99 1.67 36.96 10.81
N THR A 100 1.46 38.24 10.52
CA THR A 100 0.51 38.69 9.49
C THR A 100 0.87 38.10 8.12
N ILE A 101 2.16 38.11 7.76
CA ILE A 101 2.63 37.53 6.50
C ILE A 101 2.41 36.00 6.45
N ALA A 102 2.61 35.30 7.57
CA ALA A 102 2.40 33.86 7.66
C ALA A 102 0.92 33.48 7.51
N SER A 103 0.03 34.21 8.19
CA SER A 103 -1.43 34.05 8.08
C SER A 103 -1.91 34.24 6.64
N ASP A 104 -1.48 35.32 5.98
CA ASP A 104 -1.84 35.57 4.57
C ASP A 104 -1.39 34.46 3.62
N LEU A 105 -0.20 33.92 3.85
CA LEU A 105 0.38 32.87 3.01
C LEU A 105 -0.14 31.48 3.36
N ASN A 106 -0.93 31.35 4.44
CA ASN A 106 -1.39 30.09 5.01
C ASN A 106 -0.23 29.09 5.13
N THR A 107 0.89 29.58 5.65
CA THR A 107 2.09 28.76 5.87
C THR A 107 2.03 28.23 7.30
N THR A 108 2.02 26.90 7.43
CA THR A 108 2.19 26.20 8.71
C THR A 108 3.66 26.17 9.11
#